data_AF-A0A9J6D759-F1
#
_entry.id   AF-A0A9J6D759-F1
#
_cell.length_a   1.000
_cell.length_b   1.000
_cell.length_c   1.000
_cell.angle_alpha   90.00
_cell.angle_beta   90.00
_cell.angle_gamma   90.00
#
_symmetry.space_group_name_H-M   'P 1'
#
loop_
_entity.id
_entity.type
_entity.pdbx_description
1 polymer ?
#
loop_
_entity_poly.entity_id
_entity_poly.type
_entity_poly.pdbx_seq_one_letter_code
_entity_poly.pdbx_strand_id
1 'polypeptide(L)'
;MLADLTLVGCYNRSSMSEHERDLLLLASARKNLRSTAFFGLTEEQHLSQQLFEATFGLRFVRPFEQLNETRSTAAQGRVPPDDLKAVRR
;
A
#
# COMPACT_ATOMS: atom_id res chain seq x y z
N MET A 1 4.61 -5.52 -6.65
CA MET A 1 4.13 -4.24 -7.23
C MET A 1 2.66 -4.37 -7.53
N LEU A 2 1.88 -3.31 -7.30
CA LEU A 2 0.43 -3.32 -7.56
C LEU A 2 0.10 -3.00 -9.03
N ALA A 3 0.86 -2.14 -9.69
CA ALA A 3 0.66 -1.80 -11.09
C ALA A 3 1.23 -2.86 -12.03
N ASP A 4 0.60 -3.01 -13.20
CA ASP A 4 1.17 -3.70 -14.36
C ASP A 4 2.19 -2.78 -15.06
N LEU A 5 3.47 -3.14 -14.99
CA LEU A 5 4.54 -2.34 -15.57
C LEU A 5 4.66 -2.47 -17.09
N THR A 6 4.06 -3.50 -17.70
CA THR A 6 4.14 -3.66 -19.16
C THR A 6 3.47 -2.50 -19.89
N LEU A 7 2.48 -1.86 -19.24
CA LEU A 7 1.80 -0.65 -19.70
C LEU A 7 2.72 0.57 -19.85
N VAL A 8 3.88 0.58 -19.20
CA VAL A 8 4.82 1.71 -19.19
C VAL A 8 6.23 1.35 -19.68
N GLY A 9 6.35 0.29 -20.48
CA GLY A 9 7.66 -0.16 -20.98
C GLY A 9 8.56 -0.75 -19.88
N CYS A 10 7.94 -1.39 -18.89
CA CYS A 10 8.60 -1.98 -17.73
C CYS A 10 9.42 -0.95 -16.93
N TYR A 11 10.74 -1.03 -17.00
CA TYR A 11 11.66 -0.13 -16.32
C TYR A 11 12.28 0.91 -17.27
N ASN A 12 11.93 0.88 -18.56
CA ASN A 12 12.40 1.87 -19.52
C ASN A 12 11.65 3.19 -19.34
N ARG A 13 12.26 4.13 -18.61
CA ARG A 13 11.71 5.45 -18.33
C ARG A 13 11.67 6.40 -19.54
N SER A 14 12.35 6.06 -20.64
CA SER A 14 12.39 6.88 -21.86
C SER A 14 11.29 6.54 -22.86
N SER A 15 10.45 5.54 -22.56
CA SER A 15 9.39 5.07 -23.46
C SER A 15 8.21 6.04 -23.59
N MET A 16 7.99 6.90 -22.60
CA MET A 16 6.89 7.87 -22.53
C MET A 16 7.22 9.00 -21.55
N SER A 17 6.36 10.03 -21.51
CA SER A 17 6.53 11.12 -20.55
C SER A 17 6.30 10.65 -19.10
N GLU A 18 6.96 11.31 -18.14
CA GLU A 18 6.80 11.00 -16.71
C GLU A 18 5.35 11.17 -16.24
N HIS A 19 4.68 12.24 -16.67
CA HIS A 19 3.29 12.50 -16.28
C HIS A 19 2.34 11.39 -16.75
N GLU A 20 2.47 10.96 -18.01
CA GLU A 20 1.66 9.87 -18.58
C GLU A 20 1.94 8.55 -17.87
N ARG A 21 3.22 8.24 -17.63
CA ARG A 21 3.66 7.05 -16.90
C ARG A 21 3.02 6.97 -15.51
N ASP A 22 3.08 8.05 -14.75
CA ASP A 22 2.63 8.07 -13.36
C ASP A 22 1.09 7.93 -13.26
N LEU A 23 0.35 8.53 -14.20
CA LEU A 23 -1.10 8.35 -14.31
C LEU A 23 -1.47 6.89 -14.63
N LEU A 24 -0.78 6.26 -15.59
CA LEU A 24 -1.02 4.86 -15.96
C LEU A 24 -0.69 3.92 -14.79
N LEU A 25 0.42 4.15 -14.09
CA LEU A 25 0.81 3.36 -12.92
C LEU A 25 -0.23 3.45 -11.79
N LEU A 26 -0.69 4.66 -11.46
CA LEU A 26 -1.69 4.86 -10.41
C LEU A 26 -3.03 4.21 -10.77
N ALA A 27 -3.49 4.39 -12.01
CA ALA A 27 -4.73 3.80 -12.50
C ALA A 27 -4.67 2.26 -12.48
N SER A 28 -3.56 1.69 -12.96
CA SER A 28 -3.30 0.25 -12.97
C SER A 28 -3.25 -0.31 -11.54
N ALA A 29 -2.50 0.32 -10.64
CA ALA A 29 -2.43 -0.11 -9.24
C ALA A 29 -3.80 -0.09 -8.54
N ARG A 30 -4.61 0.97 -8.75
CA ARG A 30 -5.96 1.06 -8.18
C ARG A 30 -6.87 -0.03 -8.74
N LYS A 31 -6.82 -0.29 -10.04
CA LYS A 31 -7.60 -1.36 -10.68
C LYS A 31 -7.22 -2.72 -10.10
N ASN A 32 -5.94 -3.02 -10.03
CA ASN A 32 -5.43 -4.30 -9.56
C ASN A 32 -5.74 -4.52 -8.08
N LEU A 33 -5.51 -3.50 -7.22
CA LEU A 33 -5.83 -3.59 -5.80
C LEU A 33 -7.32 -3.84 -5.54
N ARG A 34 -8.21 -3.25 -6.33
CA ARG A 34 -9.67 -3.48 -6.25
C ARG A 34 -10.09 -4.87 -6.72
N SER A 35 -9.35 -5.47 -7.65
CA SER A 35 -9.63 -6.83 -8.13
C SER A 35 -8.98 -7.93 -7.27
N THR A 36 -8.07 -7.56 -6.37
CA THR A 36 -7.51 -8.51 -5.42
C THR A 36 -8.62 -9.01 -4.49
N ALA A 37 -8.65 -10.32 -4.22
CA ALA A 37 -9.65 -10.92 -3.36
C ALA A 37 -9.72 -10.26 -1.96
N PHE A 38 -8.56 -9.88 -1.41
CA PHE A 38 -8.46 -9.20 -0.12
C PHE A 38 -7.16 -8.38 -0.03
N PHE A 39 -7.20 -7.26 0.69
CA PHE A 39 -6.02 -6.55 1.21
C PHE A 39 -6.35 -5.98 2.60
N GLY A 40 -5.34 -5.91 3.47
CA GLY A 40 -5.46 -5.35 4.81
C GLY A 40 -4.71 -4.02 4.95
N LEU A 41 -5.05 -3.26 5.99
CA LEU A 41 -4.35 -2.04 6.38
C LEU A 41 -3.67 -2.27 7.74
N THR A 42 -2.38 -1.92 7.83
CA THR A 42 -1.59 -2.17 9.05
C THR A 42 -2.14 -1.44 10.28
N GLU A 43 -2.78 -0.29 10.06
CA GLU A 43 -3.43 0.52 11.09
C GLU A 43 -4.80 -0.02 11.54
N GLU A 44 -5.35 -1.02 10.84
CA GLU A 44 -6.67 -1.61 11.07
C GLU A 44 -6.60 -3.15 11.14
N GLN A 45 -5.80 -3.70 12.07
CA GLN A 45 -5.50 -5.14 12.17
C GLN A 45 -6.76 -5.98 12.41
N HIS A 46 -7.61 -5.59 13.37
CA HIS A 46 -8.81 -6.35 13.72
C HIS A 46 -9.83 -6.38 12.58
N LEU A 47 -10.06 -5.24 11.91
CA LEU A 47 -10.95 -5.17 10.75
C LEU A 47 -10.39 -5.99 9.58
N SER A 48 -9.07 -5.92 9.35
CA SER A 48 -8.39 -6.72 8.34
C SER A 48 -8.56 -8.23 8.60
N GLN A 49 -8.47 -8.67 9.85
CA GLN A 49 -8.75 -10.07 10.21
C GLN A 49 -10.18 -10.48 9.85
N GLN A 50 -11.19 -9.70 10.28
CA GLN A 50 -12.59 -10.01 10.02
C GLN A 50 -12.91 -10.11 8.53
N LEU A 51 -12.40 -9.16 7.73
CA LEU A 51 -12.57 -9.15 6.29
C LEU A 51 -11.87 -10.34 5.62
N PHE A 52 -10.68 -10.74 6.06
CA PHE A 52 -9.99 -11.92 5.55
C PHE A 52 -10.78 -13.20 5.82
N GLU A 53 -11.20 -13.40 7.08
CA GLU A 53 -11.98 -14.55 7.51
C GLU A 53 -13.29 -14.67 6.72
N ALA A 54 -14.01 -13.56 6.54
CA ALA A 54 -15.23 -13.51 5.74
C ALA A 54 -14.99 -13.77 4.24
N THR A 55 -13.89 -13.25 3.69
CA THR A 55 -13.56 -13.40 2.26
C THR A 55 -13.25 -14.86 1.91
N PHE A 56 -12.54 -15.57 2.79
CA PHE A 56 -12.07 -16.94 2.50
C PHE A 56 -12.83 -18.04 3.25
N GLY A 57 -13.77 -17.69 4.13
CA GLY A 57 -14.49 -18.66 4.97
C GLY A 57 -13.57 -19.37 5.98
N LEU A 58 -12.53 -18.68 6.44
CA LEU A 58 -11.52 -19.21 7.36
C LEU A 58 -11.63 -18.53 8.73
N ARG A 59 -10.92 -19.06 9.72
CA ARG A 59 -10.77 -18.43 11.05
C ARG A 59 -9.33 -18.54 11.53
N PHE A 60 -8.81 -17.45 12.08
CA PHE A 60 -7.53 -17.48 12.76
C PHE A 60 -7.67 -18.10 14.15
N VAL A 61 -6.64 -18.84 14.58
CA VAL A 61 -6.60 -19.46 15.92
C VAL A 61 -6.41 -18.41 17.01
N ARG A 62 -5.70 -17.33 16.70
CA ARG A 62 -5.47 -16.19 17.58
C ARG A 62 -5.90 -14.90 16.89
N PRO A 63 -6.52 -13.96 17.61
CA PRO A 63 -6.87 -12.67 17.05
C PRO A 63 -5.62 -11.87 16.68
N PHE A 64 -5.75 -10.99 15.69
CA PHE A 64 -4.71 -10.03 15.36
C PHE A 64 -4.64 -8.97 16.47
N GLU A 65 -3.42 -8.52 16.77
CA GLU A 65 -3.15 -7.47 17.75
C GLU A 65 -2.74 -6.18 17.03
N GLN A 66 -3.33 -5.06 17.47
CA GLN A 66 -2.96 -3.74 16.97
C GLN A 66 -1.76 -3.21 17.76
N LEU A 67 -0.59 -3.16 17.12
CA LEU A 67 0.64 -2.62 17.70
C LEU A 67 0.99 -1.28 17.06
N ASN A 68 0.49 -0.20 17.66
CA ASN A 68 0.72 1.17 17.18
C ASN A 68 2.07 1.77 17.60
N GLU A 69 2.75 1.14 18.56
CA GLU A 69 4.13 1.44 18.95
C GLU A 69 5.12 0.90 17.92
N THR A 70 5.13 1.53 16.74
CA THR A 70 6.03 1.15 15.66
C THR A 70 7.35 1.92 15.75
N ARG A 71 8.38 1.43 15.06
CA ARG A 71 9.62 2.18 14.86
C ARG A 71 9.37 3.55 14.20
N SER A 72 8.38 3.62 13.31
CA SER A 72 7.99 4.88 12.64
C SER A 72 7.37 5.85 13.64
N THR A 73 6.49 5.39 14.52
CA THR A 73 5.86 6.19 15.58
C THR A 73 6.91 6.74 16.55
N ALA A 74 7.89 5.90 16.95
CA ALA A 74 8.99 6.32 17.82
C ALA A 74 9.91 7.38 17.19
N ALA A 75 10.02 7.40 15.85
CA ALA A 75 10.82 8.37 15.11
C ALA A 75 10.06 9.68 14.85
N GLN A 76 8.73 9.68 14.86
CA GLN A 76 7.90 10.77 14.33
C GLN A 76 8.18 12.15 14.96
N GLY A 77 8.48 12.20 16.27
CA GLY A 77 8.86 13.44 16.98
C GLY A 77 10.32 13.87 16.80
N ARG A 78 11.15 13.05 16.14
CA ARG A 78 12.57 13.31 15.86
C ARG A 78 12.82 13.67 14.40
N VAL A 79 11.84 13.47 13.52
CA VAL A 79 11.95 13.78 12.10
C VAL A 79 11.60 15.27 11.87
N PRO A 80 12.52 16.07 11.32
CA PRO A 80 12.24 17.45 10.93
C PRO A 80 11.03 17.57 9.99
N PRO A 81 10.20 18.64 10.10
CA PRO A 81 9.04 18.82 9.23
C PRO A 81 9.38 18.87 7.74
N ASP A 82 10.56 19.35 7.37
CA ASP A 82 10.98 19.44 5.97
C ASP A 82 11.35 18.07 5.39
N ASP A 83 11.90 17.18 6.21
CA ASP A 83 12.13 15.78 5.83
C ASP A 83 10.79 15.05 5.62
N LEU A 84 9.79 15.31 6.48
CA LEU A 84 8.44 14.77 6.28
C LEU A 84 7.79 15.28 4.98
N LYS A 85 8.02 16.54 4.61
CA LYS A 85 7.55 17.07 3.32
C LYS A 85 8.28 16.43 2.15
N ALA A 86 9.58 16.17 2.28
CA ALA A 86 10.37 15.52 1.23
C ALA A 86 9.89 14.09 0.95
N VAL A 87 9.54 13.32 1.98
CA VAL A 87 8.99 11.95 1.83
C VAL A 87 7.62 11.93 1.14
N ARG A 88 6.83 13.00 1.26
CA ARG A 88 5.50 13.09 0.63
C ARG A 88 5.54 13.53 -0.84
N ARG A 89 6.67 14.04 -1.32
CA ARG A 89 6.88 14.47 -2.71
C ARG A 89 7.33 13.29 -3.57
#